data_AF-A0A354F2T0-F1
#
_entry.id   AF-A0A354F2T0-F1
#
_cell.length_a   1.000
_cell.length_b   1.000
_cell.length_c   1.000
_cell.angle_alpha   90.00
_cell.angle_beta   90.00
_cell.angle_gamma   90.00
#
_symmetry.space_group_name_H-M   'P 1'
#
loop_
_entity.id
_entity.type
_entity.pdbx_description
1 polymer ?
#
loop_
_entity_poly.entity_id
_entity_poly.type
_entity_poly.pdbx_seq_one_letter_code
_entity_poly.pdbx_strand_id
1 'polypeptide(L)'
;MKKIIVSILLSITIILTGTIRCLAAWHVDIEFSTPSLNSDSGVASNKLSLGTDLAATSGYDNTLDTIALLNGPIHAYLIHSEYNQDYQRLWRDFRNEHLPQEWEIEVATSSVDQPVKVTWQINAPQNLSFNLINTESNQDIVMSSVTEYSYSSTDTTTKRFLLKVSENTNADTNNQDSSVNGGGSSKGGGCGYIKSGGDKNNNINGNGQVVLNMIITMIPVLLSLQYRIKRHAYAAWKILNNRR
;
A
#
# COMPACT_ATOMS: atom_id res chain seq x y z
N MET A 1 9.32 22.77 46.24
CA MET A 1 10.30 22.23 45.26
C MET A 1 9.95 20.84 44.70
N LYS A 2 9.37 19.89 45.47
CA LYS A 2 8.97 18.56 44.95
C LYS A 2 7.83 18.53 43.91
N LYS A 3 7.02 19.59 43.79
CA LYS A 3 5.88 19.66 42.86
C LYS A 3 6.25 20.06 41.42
N ILE A 4 7.42 20.66 41.21
CA ILE A 4 7.87 21.10 39.88
C ILE A 4 8.52 19.95 39.10
N ILE A 5 9.16 19.01 39.80
CA ILE A 5 9.83 17.84 39.18
C ILE A 5 8.81 16.84 38.60
N VAL A 6 7.64 16.69 39.22
CA VAL A 6 6.58 15.78 38.74
C VAL A 6 5.95 16.28 37.43
N SER A 7 5.92 17.59 37.20
CA SER A 7 5.29 18.17 36.01
C SER A 7 6.16 18.05 34.74
N ILE A 8 7.48 17.97 34.90
CA ILE A 8 8.43 17.78 33.78
C ILE A 8 8.49 16.31 33.35
N LEU A 9 8.32 15.36 34.28
CA LEU A 9 8.26 13.92 33.93
C LEU A 9 6.97 13.56 33.16
N LEU A 10 5.86 14.25 33.41
CA LEU A 10 4.59 13.99 32.72
C LEU A 10 4.55 14.54 31.29
N SER A 11 5.31 15.60 31.00
CA SER A 11 5.34 16.24 29.67
C SER A 11 6.30 15.56 28.67
N ILE A 12 7.28 14.76 29.15
CA ILE A 12 8.15 13.94 28.29
C ILE A 12 7.43 12.67 27.79
N THR A 13 6.31 12.27 28.40
CA THR A 13 5.56 11.07 27.97
C THR A 13 4.65 11.34 26.76
N ILE A 14 4.46 12.59 26.35
CA ILE A 14 3.49 12.99 25.30
C ILE A 14 4.16 13.16 23.91
N ILE A 15 5.50 13.13 23.80
CA ILE A 15 6.19 13.44 22.52
C ILE A 15 6.52 12.20 21.67
N LEU A 16 6.15 10.98 22.07
CA LEU A 16 6.45 9.78 21.29
C LEU A 16 5.25 8.86 21.01
N THR A 17 4.06 9.42 20.81
CA THR A 17 3.04 8.76 19.99
C THR A 17 3.19 9.21 18.55
N GLY A 18 4.36 8.93 17.96
CA GLY A 18 4.44 8.83 16.51
C GLY A 18 3.49 7.70 16.14
N THR A 19 2.37 8.03 15.51
CA THR A 19 1.46 7.01 15.01
C THR A 19 2.22 6.25 13.94
N ILE A 20 2.76 5.08 14.29
CA ILE A 20 3.22 4.12 13.30
C ILE A 20 1.96 3.70 12.57
N ARG A 21 1.66 4.37 11.45
CA ARG A 21 0.63 3.95 10.51
C ARG A 21 1.18 2.69 9.84
N CYS A 22 0.94 1.54 10.46
CA CYS A 22 1.10 0.27 9.78
C CYS A 22 0.00 0.22 8.73
N LEU A 23 0.38 0.38 7.45
CA LEU A 23 -0.57 0.25 6.36
C LEU A 23 -1.04 -1.19 6.30
N ALA A 24 -2.33 -1.39 6.05
CA ALA A 24 -2.87 -2.72 5.84
C ALA A 24 -2.23 -3.34 4.59
N ALA A 25 -1.97 -4.65 4.65
CA ALA A 25 -1.57 -5.45 3.50
C ALA A 25 -2.52 -5.19 2.32
N TRP A 26 -1.94 -5.02 1.14
CA TRP A 26 -2.67 -4.74 -0.09
C TRP A 26 -2.07 -5.57 -1.22
N HIS A 27 -2.85 -5.81 -2.26
CA HIS A 27 -2.35 -6.47 -3.47
C HIS A 27 -3.05 -5.96 -4.72
N VAL A 28 -2.36 -6.11 -5.85
CA VAL A 28 -2.85 -5.85 -7.18
C VAL A 28 -2.53 -7.04 -8.06
N ASP A 29 -3.54 -7.47 -8.78
CA ASP A 29 -3.40 -8.44 -9.85
C ASP A 29 -3.38 -7.70 -11.19
N ILE A 30 -2.38 -7.94 -12.02
CA ILE A 30 -2.26 -7.37 -13.37
C ILE A 30 -2.26 -8.52 -14.38
N GLU A 31 -3.20 -8.50 -15.33
CA GLU A 31 -3.31 -9.50 -16.38
C GLU A 31 -2.99 -8.89 -17.74
N PHE A 32 -2.04 -9.52 -18.44
CA PHE A 32 -1.67 -9.25 -19.82
C PHE A 32 -2.30 -10.32 -20.70
N SER A 33 -2.99 -9.91 -21.76
CA SER A 33 -3.67 -10.84 -22.67
C SER A 33 -3.51 -10.44 -24.12
N THR A 34 -3.49 -11.42 -25.02
CA THR A 34 -3.40 -11.21 -26.46
C THR A 34 -4.17 -12.30 -27.21
N PRO A 35 -4.76 -12.01 -28.38
CA PRO A 35 -5.35 -13.03 -29.23
C PRO A 35 -4.35 -14.16 -29.55
N SER A 36 -4.82 -15.41 -29.48
CA SER A 36 -4.01 -16.58 -29.82
C SER A 36 -4.87 -17.71 -30.40
N LEU A 37 -4.52 -18.13 -31.62
CA LEU A 37 -5.18 -19.25 -32.30
C LEU A 37 -4.89 -20.62 -31.66
N ASN A 38 -3.84 -20.71 -30.85
CA ASN A 38 -3.41 -21.94 -30.18
C ASN A 38 -3.98 -22.06 -28.75
N SER A 39 -4.79 -21.11 -28.31
CA SER A 39 -5.49 -21.14 -27.02
C SER A 39 -6.94 -21.62 -27.22
N ASP A 40 -7.43 -22.49 -26.34
CA ASP A 40 -8.82 -22.99 -26.37
C ASP A 40 -9.86 -21.86 -26.27
N SER A 41 -9.52 -20.74 -25.60
CA SER A 41 -10.38 -19.57 -25.46
C SER A 41 -10.21 -18.55 -26.59
N GLY A 42 -9.27 -18.76 -27.51
CA GLY A 42 -8.84 -17.77 -28.50
C GLY A 42 -7.98 -16.63 -27.93
N VAL A 43 -7.68 -16.66 -26.63
CA VAL A 43 -6.88 -15.63 -25.93
C VAL A 43 -5.80 -16.32 -25.09
N ALA A 44 -4.56 -15.88 -25.20
CA ALA A 44 -3.50 -16.24 -24.27
C ALA A 44 -3.36 -15.13 -23.24
N SER A 45 -3.19 -15.49 -21.96
CA SER A 45 -2.96 -14.51 -20.90
C SER A 45 -1.89 -14.94 -19.90
N ASN A 46 -1.32 -13.94 -19.22
CA ASN A 46 -0.35 -14.09 -18.15
C ASN A 46 -0.70 -13.11 -17.02
N LYS A 47 -0.76 -13.59 -15.78
CA LYS A 47 -1.20 -12.82 -14.63
C LYS A 47 -0.06 -12.66 -13.62
N LEU A 48 0.19 -11.42 -13.21
CA LEU A 48 1.12 -11.04 -12.14
C LEU A 48 0.33 -10.65 -10.89
N SER A 49 0.85 -11.02 -9.73
CA SER A 49 0.28 -10.66 -8.43
C SER A 49 1.34 -9.97 -7.58
N LEU A 50 1.10 -8.74 -7.17
CA LEU A 50 2.09 -7.94 -6.46
C LEU A 50 1.43 -7.20 -5.30
N GLY A 51 2.18 -6.92 -4.25
CA GLY A 51 1.56 -6.39 -3.04
C GLY A 51 2.50 -6.19 -1.87
N THR A 52 1.89 -6.04 -0.71
CA THR A 52 2.59 -5.98 0.57
C THR A 52 2.04 -6.98 1.56
N ASP A 53 2.92 -7.53 2.39
CA ASP A 53 2.59 -8.39 3.52
C ASP A 53 3.47 -8.00 4.72
N LEU A 54 2.91 -8.02 5.93
CA LEU A 54 3.63 -7.68 7.17
C LEU A 54 4.74 -8.68 7.50
N ALA A 55 4.66 -9.90 6.96
CA ALA A 55 5.68 -10.93 7.10
C ALA A 55 6.77 -10.85 6.02
N ALA A 56 6.57 -10.04 4.97
CA ALA A 56 7.50 -9.94 3.87
C ALA A 56 8.85 -9.34 4.29
N THR A 57 9.92 -9.88 3.72
CA THR A 57 11.27 -9.37 3.95
C THR A 57 11.75 -8.52 2.77
N SER A 58 12.97 -7.99 2.84
CA SER A 58 13.55 -7.20 1.75
C SER A 58 14.14 -8.05 0.61
N GLY A 59 14.12 -9.39 0.74
CA GLY A 59 14.66 -10.30 -0.27
C GLY A 59 13.64 -11.38 -0.63
N TYR A 60 14.03 -12.25 -1.58
CA TYR A 60 13.19 -13.34 -2.04
C TYR A 60 12.65 -14.20 -0.89
N ASP A 61 11.34 -14.32 -0.83
CA ASP A 61 10.60 -15.10 0.14
C ASP A 61 9.87 -16.24 -0.57
N ASN A 62 10.27 -17.48 -0.31
CA ASN A 62 9.69 -18.65 -0.97
C ASN A 62 8.21 -18.92 -0.63
N THR A 63 7.65 -18.27 0.40
CA THR A 63 6.23 -18.39 0.76
C THR A 63 5.37 -17.33 0.08
N LEU A 64 5.95 -16.16 -0.18
CA LEU A 64 5.27 -14.97 -0.70
C LEU A 64 5.57 -14.68 -2.17
N ASP A 65 6.71 -15.15 -2.67
CA ASP A 65 7.14 -14.95 -4.04
C ASP A 65 6.91 -16.21 -4.85
N THR A 66 6.88 -16.07 -6.17
CA THR A 66 6.75 -17.22 -7.08
C THR A 66 7.52 -16.94 -8.36
N ILE A 67 8.48 -17.81 -8.65
CA ILE A 67 9.29 -17.75 -9.88
C ILE A 67 8.38 -17.92 -11.09
N ALA A 68 8.58 -17.07 -12.09
CA ALA A 68 7.83 -17.12 -13.34
C ALA A 68 8.27 -18.32 -14.20
N LEU A 69 7.29 -19.06 -14.74
CA LEU A 69 7.56 -20.03 -15.81
C LEU A 69 7.40 -19.33 -17.16
N LEU A 70 8.49 -19.20 -17.89
CA LEU A 70 8.52 -18.46 -19.15
C LEU A 70 8.07 -19.35 -20.31
N ASN A 71 6.76 -19.62 -20.39
CA ASN A 71 6.15 -20.37 -21.49
C ASN A 71 4.87 -19.69 -22.01
N GLY A 72 4.51 -19.96 -23.26
CA GLY A 72 3.26 -19.55 -23.89
C GLY A 72 3.39 -18.43 -24.94
N PRO A 73 2.28 -18.01 -25.56
CA PRO A 73 2.30 -16.95 -26.58
C PRO A 73 2.62 -15.56 -26.02
N ILE A 74 2.33 -15.33 -24.74
CA ILE A 74 2.61 -14.11 -23.99
C ILE A 74 3.23 -14.48 -22.63
N HIS A 75 4.25 -13.74 -22.25
CA HIS A 75 4.96 -13.89 -20.99
C HIS A 75 5.04 -12.53 -20.32
N ALA A 76 4.71 -12.47 -19.04
CA ALA A 76 4.93 -11.32 -18.20
C ALA A 76 5.66 -11.77 -16.94
N TYR A 77 6.53 -10.92 -16.39
CA TYR A 77 7.19 -11.16 -15.11
C TYR A 77 7.70 -9.86 -14.48
N LEU A 78 7.88 -9.91 -13.16
CA LEU A 78 8.52 -8.90 -12.34
C LEU A 78 10.03 -9.14 -12.36
N ILE A 79 10.82 -8.07 -12.56
CA ILE A 79 12.28 -8.15 -12.65
C ILE A 79 12.92 -7.76 -11.31
N HIS A 80 13.84 -8.62 -10.85
CA HIS A 80 14.71 -8.38 -9.70
C HIS A 80 16.16 -8.71 -10.06
N SER A 81 16.86 -7.74 -10.65
CA SER A 81 18.27 -7.92 -11.03
C SER A 81 19.21 -8.18 -9.84
N GLU A 82 18.78 -7.76 -8.65
CA GLU A 82 19.47 -7.92 -7.37
C GLU A 82 19.34 -9.32 -6.77
N TYR A 83 18.40 -10.15 -7.24
CA TYR A 83 18.25 -11.54 -6.80
C TYR A 83 19.23 -12.46 -7.53
N ASN A 84 19.46 -13.66 -6.97
CA ASN A 84 20.22 -14.68 -7.69
C ASN A 84 19.51 -15.00 -9.02
N GLN A 85 20.29 -15.38 -10.03
CA GLN A 85 19.85 -15.56 -11.42
C GLN A 85 18.55 -16.40 -11.56
N ASP A 86 18.38 -17.43 -10.74
CA ASP A 86 17.22 -18.32 -10.76
C ASP A 86 15.92 -17.70 -10.22
N TYR A 87 16.01 -16.57 -9.52
CA TYR A 87 14.88 -15.88 -8.86
C TYR A 87 14.62 -14.47 -9.42
N GLN A 88 15.30 -14.07 -10.49
CA GLN A 88 15.19 -12.69 -11.01
C GLN A 88 13.87 -12.39 -11.72
N ARG A 89 13.06 -13.41 -11.99
CA ARG A 89 11.81 -13.30 -12.76
C ARG A 89 10.68 -13.93 -11.96
N LEU A 90 9.73 -13.11 -11.52
CA LEU A 90 8.66 -13.55 -10.63
C LEU A 90 7.28 -13.30 -11.26
N TRP A 91 6.33 -14.21 -11.02
CA TRP A 91 4.90 -13.95 -11.22
C TRP A 91 4.26 -13.32 -10.00
N ARG A 92 4.87 -13.52 -8.83
CA ARG A 92 4.39 -12.99 -7.57
C ARG A 92 5.53 -12.40 -6.77
N ASP A 93 5.36 -11.17 -6.30
CA ASP A 93 6.30 -10.45 -5.42
C ASP A 93 5.53 -9.66 -4.37
N PHE A 94 5.68 -10.03 -3.09
CA PHE A 94 5.10 -9.29 -1.97
C PHE A 94 6.21 -8.74 -1.09
N ARG A 95 6.15 -7.44 -0.87
CA ARG A 95 7.17 -6.70 -0.12
C ARG A 95 6.65 -6.24 1.23
N ASN A 96 7.54 -5.69 2.05
CA ASN A 96 7.11 -5.03 3.28
C ASN A 96 6.20 -3.82 2.97
N GLU A 97 5.46 -3.38 3.97
CA GLU A 97 4.42 -2.34 3.85
C GLU A 97 4.94 -0.90 3.66
N HIS A 98 6.27 -0.70 3.60
CA HIS A 98 6.83 0.65 3.48
C HIS A 98 6.59 1.19 2.07
N LEU A 99 6.06 2.41 1.97
CA LEU A 99 5.87 3.13 0.71
C LEU A 99 6.91 4.26 0.56
N PRO A 100 7.22 4.69 -0.67
CA PRO A 100 6.73 4.15 -1.94
C PRO A 100 7.35 2.81 -2.31
N GLN A 101 6.66 2.06 -3.18
CA GLN A 101 7.16 0.81 -3.76
C GLN A 101 7.08 0.88 -5.28
N GLU A 102 8.03 0.22 -5.94
CA GLU A 102 8.13 0.17 -7.40
C GLU A 102 8.40 -1.25 -7.90
N TRP A 103 7.69 -1.68 -8.94
CA TRP A 103 7.91 -2.95 -9.62
C TRP A 103 8.21 -2.71 -11.09
N GLU A 104 9.34 -3.24 -11.55
CA GLU A 104 9.64 -3.34 -12.98
C GLU A 104 8.98 -4.60 -13.54
N ILE A 105 8.15 -4.42 -14.56
CA ILE A 105 7.43 -5.48 -15.25
C ILE A 105 7.97 -5.56 -16.67
N GLU A 106 8.24 -6.77 -17.13
CA GLU A 106 8.64 -7.06 -18.50
C GLU A 106 7.64 -8.00 -19.15
N VAL A 107 7.21 -7.64 -20.36
CA VAL A 107 6.17 -8.34 -21.11
C VAL A 107 6.70 -8.64 -22.51
N ALA A 108 6.74 -9.91 -22.86
CA ALA A 108 7.11 -10.37 -24.20
C ALA A 108 5.94 -11.14 -24.80
N THR A 109 5.67 -10.91 -26.09
CA THR A 109 4.67 -11.67 -26.83
C THR A 109 5.25 -12.12 -28.16
N SER A 110 4.89 -13.34 -28.56
CA SER A 110 5.20 -13.91 -29.87
C SER A 110 4.17 -13.53 -30.94
N SER A 111 3.02 -12.99 -30.52
CA SER A 111 1.97 -12.51 -31.42
C SER A 111 2.34 -11.12 -31.95
N VAL A 112 2.86 -11.08 -33.17
CA VAL A 112 3.18 -9.85 -33.90
C VAL A 112 1.91 -9.17 -34.39
N ASP A 113 1.88 -7.83 -34.33
CA ASP A 113 0.78 -6.96 -34.78
C ASP A 113 -0.58 -7.25 -34.12
N GLN A 114 -0.56 -8.00 -33.01
CA GLN A 114 -1.73 -8.22 -32.18
C GLN A 114 -1.75 -7.21 -31.03
N PRO A 115 -2.94 -6.71 -30.65
CA PRO A 115 -3.07 -5.90 -29.45
C PRO A 115 -2.74 -6.77 -28.22
N VAL A 116 -2.00 -6.17 -27.28
CA VAL A 116 -1.85 -6.67 -25.93
C VAL A 116 -2.72 -5.81 -25.03
N LYS A 117 -3.69 -6.46 -24.40
CA LYS A 117 -4.59 -5.84 -23.43
C LYS A 117 -4.05 -6.06 -22.02
N VAL A 118 -4.00 -4.99 -21.25
CA VAL A 118 -3.57 -4.95 -19.85
C VAL A 118 -4.78 -4.59 -19.00
N THR A 119 -5.10 -5.42 -18.01
CA THR A 119 -6.18 -5.18 -17.05
C THR A 119 -5.66 -5.41 -15.64
N TRP A 120 -6.37 -4.88 -14.65
CA TRP A 120 -5.96 -5.03 -13.26
C TRP A 120 -7.12 -5.08 -12.30
N GLN A 121 -6.86 -5.68 -11.14
CA GLN A 121 -7.75 -5.68 -9.98
C GLN A 121 -6.96 -5.24 -8.75
N ILE A 122 -7.39 -4.14 -8.13
CA ILE A 122 -6.73 -3.56 -6.96
C ILE A 122 -7.53 -3.88 -5.71
N ASN A 123 -6.89 -4.52 -4.74
CA ASN A 123 -7.43 -4.71 -3.40
C ASN A 123 -6.50 -4.00 -2.40
N ALA A 124 -6.85 -2.73 -2.13
CA ALA A 124 -6.01 -1.84 -1.35
C ALA A 124 -6.84 -0.80 -0.59
N PRO A 125 -6.30 -0.23 0.50
CA PRO A 125 -6.84 0.99 1.11
C PRO A 125 -7.00 2.15 0.11
N GLN A 126 -8.03 2.98 0.30
CA GLN A 126 -8.34 4.09 -0.60
C GLN A 126 -7.29 5.22 -0.59
N ASN A 127 -6.41 5.25 0.41
CA ASN A 127 -5.35 6.24 0.51
C ASN A 127 -4.10 5.86 -0.31
N LEU A 128 -4.15 4.82 -1.15
CA LEU A 128 -3.05 4.45 -2.03
C LEU A 128 -3.31 4.89 -3.48
N SER A 129 -2.23 5.30 -4.15
CA SER A 129 -2.21 5.64 -5.57
C SER A 129 -1.42 4.59 -6.33
N PHE A 130 -1.97 4.12 -7.45
CA PHE A 130 -1.38 3.10 -8.31
C PHE A 130 -1.20 3.67 -9.71
N ASN A 131 0.04 3.70 -10.18
CA ASN A 131 0.39 4.26 -11.47
C ASN A 131 1.23 3.27 -12.27
N LEU A 132 0.71 2.85 -13.42
CA LEU A 132 1.41 2.01 -14.37
C LEU A 132 2.01 2.88 -15.47
N ILE A 133 3.32 2.85 -15.63
CA ILE A 133 4.02 3.66 -16.63
C ILE A 133 4.53 2.74 -17.73
N ASN A 134 4.09 2.96 -18.97
CA ASN A 134 4.75 2.36 -20.14
C ASN A 134 6.07 3.10 -20.39
N THR A 135 7.20 2.43 -20.17
CA THR A 135 8.51 3.10 -20.16
C THR A 135 8.98 3.53 -21.56
N GLU A 136 8.46 2.92 -22.62
CA GLU A 136 8.85 3.25 -23.99
C GLU A 136 8.12 4.49 -24.52
N SER A 137 6.80 4.56 -24.30
CA SER A 137 6.00 5.72 -24.69
C SER A 137 6.00 6.83 -23.64
N ASN A 138 6.57 6.56 -22.45
CA ASN A 138 6.47 7.39 -21.26
C ASN A 138 5.02 7.76 -20.91
N GLN A 139 4.10 6.84 -21.18
CA GLN A 139 2.68 7.02 -20.92
C GLN A 139 2.36 6.60 -19.48
N ASP A 140 1.85 7.56 -18.71
CA ASP A 140 1.43 7.40 -17.33
C ASP A 140 -0.05 7.00 -17.26
N ILE A 141 -0.35 5.89 -16.59
CA ILE A 141 -1.69 5.31 -16.49
C ILE A 141 -2.08 5.23 -15.01
N VAL A 142 -2.94 6.16 -14.59
CA VAL A 142 -3.55 6.15 -13.25
C VAL A 142 -4.59 5.05 -13.18
N MET A 143 -4.24 3.94 -12.53
CA MET A 143 -4.99 2.68 -12.57
C MET A 143 -6.37 2.74 -11.89
N SER A 144 -6.62 3.77 -11.06
CA SER A 144 -7.94 4.01 -10.48
C SER A 144 -8.89 4.78 -11.41
N SER A 145 -8.36 5.41 -12.46
CA SER A 145 -9.14 6.27 -13.37
C SER A 145 -9.64 5.55 -14.63
N VAL A 146 -9.00 4.43 -14.98
CA VAL A 146 -9.33 3.59 -16.13
C VAL A 146 -9.32 2.12 -15.70
N THR A 147 -10.01 1.26 -16.45
CA THR A 147 -10.10 -0.18 -16.13
C THR A 147 -9.13 -1.04 -16.92
N GLU A 148 -8.58 -0.48 -17.99
CA GLU A 148 -7.69 -1.20 -18.90
C GLU A 148 -6.76 -0.26 -19.66
N TYR A 149 -5.68 -0.84 -20.16
CA TYR A 149 -4.75 -0.23 -21.10
C TYR A 149 -4.50 -1.21 -22.26
N SER A 150 -4.19 -0.70 -23.45
CA SER A 150 -3.88 -1.54 -24.60
C SER A 150 -2.77 -0.91 -25.43
N TYR A 151 -1.90 -1.75 -25.97
CA TYR A 151 -0.85 -1.35 -26.90
C TYR A 151 -0.70 -2.40 -28.01
N SER A 152 -0.24 -1.98 -29.17
CA SER A 152 0.08 -2.90 -30.26
C SER A 152 1.47 -3.49 -30.05
N SER A 153 1.57 -4.82 -30.14
CA SER A 153 2.86 -5.48 -30.24
C SER A 153 3.47 -5.23 -31.62
N THR A 154 4.57 -4.50 -31.69
CA THR A 154 5.38 -4.37 -32.91
C THR A 154 6.54 -5.36 -32.84
N ASP A 155 6.78 -6.11 -33.93
CA ASP A 155 7.83 -7.12 -34.14
C ASP A 155 8.70 -7.45 -32.92
N THR A 156 8.36 -8.52 -32.19
CA THR A 156 9.19 -9.18 -31.15
C THR A 156 9.68 -8.31 -29.99
N THR A 157 9.22 -7.07 -29.86
CA THR A 157 9.72 -6.19 -28.81
C THR A 157 9.11 -6.55 -27.46
N THR A 158 9.99 -6.98 -26.56
CA THR A 158 9.75 -6.94 -25.13
C THR A 158 9.36 -5.52 -24.71
N LYS A 159 8.19 -5.35 -24.09
CA LYS A 159 7.75 -4.10 -23.47
C LYS A 159 8.09 -4.07 -21.99
N ARG A 160 8.40 -2.88 -21.48
CA ARG A 160 8.64 -2.65 -20.05
C ARG A 160 7.63 -1.69 -19.47
N PHE A 161 7.23 -1.99 -18.25
CA PHE A 161 6.37 -1.16 -17.44
C PHE A 161 6.99 -0.94 -16.07
N LEU A 162 6.71 0.22 -15.49
CA LEU A 162 7.04 0.53 -14.11
C LEU A 162 5.74 0.77 -13.35
N LEU A 163 5.41 -0.10 -12.41
CA LEU A 163 4.31 0.13 -11.48
C LEU A 163 4.84 0.88 -10.28
N LYS A 164 4.30 2.07 -10.00
CA LYS A 164 4.59 2.86 -8.80
C LYS A 164 3.38 2.86 -7.88
N VAL A 165 3.64 2.63 -6.59
CA VAL A 165 2.63 2.69 -5.53
C VAL A 165 3.08 3.66 -4.44
N SER A 166 2.21 4.60 -4.09
CA SER A 166 2.48 5.65 -3.10
C SER A 166 1.24 6.01 -2.30
N GLU A 167 1.41 6.71 -1.18
CA GLU A 167 0.28 7.30 -0.45
C GLU A 167 -0.30 8.50 -1.20
N ASN A 168 -1.62 8.60 -1.23
CA ASN A 168 -2.35 9.77 -1.70
C ASN A 168 -2.33 10.84 -0.59
N THR A 169 -1.49 11.87 -0.77
CA THR A 169 -1.32 12.95 0.20
C THR A 169 -2.56 13.84 0.36
N ASN A 170 -3.63 13.63 -0.40
CA ASN A 170 -4.84 14.47 -0.40
C ASN A 170 -6.00 13.93 0.46
N ALA A 171 -5.82 12.81 1.18
CA ALA A 171 -6.92 12.15 1.90
C ALA A 171 -7.31 12.76 3.27
N ASP A 172 -6.58 13.76 3.79
CA ASP A 172 -6.75 14.28 5.16
C ASP A 172 -7.21 15.77 5.25
N THR A 173 -8.19 16.23 4.44
CA THR A 173 -8.74 17.61 4.56
C THR A 173 -10.27 17.75 4.66
N ASN A 174 -10.97 16.74 5.16
CA ASN A 174 -12.39 16.89 5.56
C ASN A 174 -12.58 16.54 7.04
N ASN A 175 -12.12 17.42 7.92
CA ASN A 175 -12.65 17.51 9.28
C ASN A 175 -12.58 18.97 9.73
N GLN A 176 -13.66 19.72 9.44
CA GLN A 176 -13.82 21.13 9.75
C GLN A 176 -14.95 21.30 10.76
N ASP A 177 -14.56 21.60 12.02
CA ASP A 177 -15.17 22.51 13.02
C ASP A 177 -14.83 22.02 14.44
N SER A 178 -14.56 22.84 15.46
CA SER A 178 -14.36 24.28 15.59
C SER A 178 -13.80 24.56 17.00
N SER A 179 -12.83 25.49 17.10
CA SER A 179 -12.60 26.48 18.16
C SER A 179 -12.71 26.10 19.65
N VAL A 180 -11.58 26.22 20.40
CA VAL A 180 -11.52 27.09 21.59
C VAL A 180 -10.17 27.82 21.65
N ASN A 181 -10.27 29.13 21.85
CA ASN A 181 -9.25 30.17 22.01
C ASN A 181 -8.16 29.93 23.07
N GLY A 182 -7.00 30.55 22.82
CA GLY A 182 -5.95 30.93 23.78
C GLY A 182 -4.58 30.49 23.28
N GLY A 183 -3.78 31.27 22.55
CA GLY A 183 -3.29 32.60 22.88
C GLY A 183 -1.78 32.49 23.16
N GLY A 184 -0.92 32.97 22.26
CA GLY A 184 0.52 33.02 22.51
C GLY A 184 1.42 33.07 21.27
N SER A 185 1.92 34.27 20.97
CA SER A 185 2.99 34.63 20.03
C SER A 185 4.06 33.57 19.75
N SER A 186 4.51 33.49 18.49
CA SER A 186 5.86 33.94 18.05
C SER A 186 6.24 33.42 16.65
N LYS A 187 6.57 34.38 15.76
CA LYS A 187 7.62 34.33 14.71
C LYS A 187 7.49 33.35 13.53
N GLY A 188 7.22 33.95 12.36
CA GLY A 188 8.15 33.94 11.22
C GLY A 188 7.88 32.95 10.08
N GLY A 189 7.84 33.48 8.85
CA GLY A 189 7.96 32.71 7.60
C GLY A 189 6.71 32.76 6.73
N GLY A 190 6.69 33.67 5.76
CA GLY A 190 5.54 33.89 4.88
C GLY A 190 5.38 32.85 3.77
N CYS A 191 4.18 32.84 3.19
CA CYS A 191 3.88 32.65 1.76
C CYS A 191 2.38 32.95 1.54
N GLY A 192 2.07 33.83 0.59
CA GLY A 192 0.79 33.81 -0.14
C GLY A 192 -0.34 34.71 0.37
N TYR A 193 -0.72 35.71 -0.44
CA TYR A 193 -1.95 36.48 -0.31
C TYR A 193 -3.11 35.71 -0.94
N ILE A 194 -4.26 35.60 -0.26
CA ILE A 194 -5.58 35.57 -0.94
C ILE A 194 -6.46 36.66 -0.34
N LYS A 195 -6.90 37.54 -1.23
CA LYS A 195 -7.74 38.71 -1.04
C LYS A 195 -9.17 38.24 -0.76
N SER A 196 -9.69 38.49 0.45
CA SER A 196 -11.12 38.35 0.73
C SER A 196 -11.84 39.66 0.39
N GLY A 197 -12.84 39.57 -0.48
CA GLY A 197 -13.76 40.66 -0.79
C GLY A 197 -15.15 40.07 -1.04
N GLY A 198 -16.00 40.23 -0.03
CA GLY A 198 -17.47 40.19 0.02
C GLY A 198 -18.27 39.36 -1.00
N ASP A 199 -19.23 38.56 -0.55
CA ASP A 199 -20.59 39.09 -0.31
C ASP A 199 -21.53 38.05 0.35
N LYS A 200 -22.71 38.57 0.71
CA LYS A 200 -23.68 38.18 1.74
C LYS A 200 -24.55 36.94 1.48
N ASN A 201 -25.12 36.47 2.59
CA ASN A 201 -26.48 35.93 2.77
C ASN A 201 -26.89 34.64 2.00
N ASN A 202 -27.17 33.55 2.73
CA ASN A 202 -28.54 33.30 3.17
C ASN A 202 -28.67 32.07 4.10
N ASN A 203 -29.67 32.22 4.95
CA ASN A 203 -30.19 31.41 6.02
C ASN A 203 -30.90 30.13 5.52
N ILE A 204 -30.59 28.93 6.01
CA ILE A 204 -31.55 27.80 6.09
C ILE A 204 -31.29 26.95 7.36
N ASN A 205 -32.30 26.95 8.21
CA ASN A 205 -32.55 26.05 9.34
C ASN A 205 -32.38 24.56 8.99
N GLY A 206 -31.80 23.80 9.91
CA GLY A 206 -31.84 22.34 9.88
C GLY A 206 -31.54 21.73 11.24
N ASN A 207 -32.53 21.70 12.13
CA ASN A 207 -32.52 20.84 13.30
C ASN A 207 -32.53 19.38 12.85
N GLY A 208 -31.51 18.62 13.22
CA GLY A 208 -31.47 17.17 13.08
C GLY A 208 -30.59 16.58 14.18
N GLN A 209 -31.24 16.14 15.26
CA GLN A 209 -30.63 15.37 16.33
C GLN A 209 -30.16 13.97 15.86
N VAL A 210 -29.58 13.25 16.83
CA VAL A 210 -29.28 11.80 16.91
C VAL A 210 -27.94 11.45 16.25
N VAL A 211 -26.95 10.78 16.86
CA VAL A 211 -26.94 9.71 17.89
C VAL A 211 -25.63 9.77 18.70
N LEU A 212 -25.76 9.71 20.03
CA LEU A 212 -24.71 9.29 20.97
C LEU A 212 -24.67 7.75 21.01
N ASN A 213 -23.47 7.16 21.02
CA ASN A 213 -23.07 5.74 21.21
C ASN A 213 -22.24 5.26 20.00
N MET A 214 -21.02 4.74 20.17
CA MET A 214 -20.75 3.53 20.95
C MET A 214 -19.27 3.50 21.40
N ILE A 215 -19.06 3.56 22.72
CA ILE A 215 -17.94 2.89 23.37
C ILE A 215 -18.29 1.40 23.35
N ILE A 216 -17.35 0.56 22.90
CA ILE A 216 -17.11 -0.88 23.24
C ILE A 216 -16.52 -1.56 21.99
N THR A 217 -15.23 -1.90 22.04
CA THR A 217 -14.67 -3.23 21.68
C THR A 217 -13.14 -3.18 21.59
N MET A 218 -12.46 -3.01 22.73
CA MET A 218 -11.03 -3.35 22.85
C MET A 218 -10.79 -4.11 24.18
N ILE A 219 -11.54 -5.19 24.39
CA ILE A 219 -11.37 -6.08 25.56
C ILE A 219 -10.84 -7.50 25.22
N PRO A 220 -10.79 -8.05 23.99
CA PRO A 220 -10.24 -9.41 23.83
C PRO A 220 -8.71 -9.48 23.64
N VAL A 221 -7.99 -8.38 23.37
CA VAL A 221 -6.55 -8.47 23.05
C VAL A 221 -5.64 -8.52 24.29
N LEU A 222 -6.11 -8.06 25.45
CA LEU A 222 -5.32 -8.13 26.70
C LEU A 222 -5.30 -9.52 27.35
N LEU A 223 -6.23 -10.42 26.99
CA LEU A 223 -6.26 -11.79 27.54
C LEU A 223 -5.29 -12.73 26.82
N SER A 224 -4.96 -12.50 25.54
CA SER A 224 -4.02 -13.35 24.80
C SER A 224 -2.55 -13.11 25.17
N LEU A 225 -2.20 -11.89 25.60
CA LEU A 225 -0.84 -11.58 26.05
C LEU A 225 -0.54 -12.17 27.43
N GLN A 226 -1.50 -12.15 28.36
CA GLN A 226 -1.31 -12.76 29.68
C GLN A 226 -1.16 -14.29 29.63
N TYR A 227 -1.80 -14.94 28.65
CA TYR A 227 -1.70 -16.39 28.49
C TYR A 227 -0.33 -16.84 27.95
N ARG A 228 0.29 -16.07 27.04
CA ARG A 228 1.63 -16.38 26.51
C ARG A 228 2.72 -16.19 27.56
N ILE A 229 2.64 -15.16 28.41
CA ILE A 229 3.64 -14.92 29.47
C ILE A 229 3.61 -16.06 30.52
N LYS A 230 2.42 -16.55 30.92
CA LYS A 230 2.32 -17.67 31.87
C LYS A 230 2.90 -18.98 31.31
N ARG A 231 2.77 -19.24 30.00
CA ARG A 231 3.28 -20.47 29.38
C ARG A 231 4.81 -20.52 29.33
N HIS A 232 5.46 -19.38 29.09
CA HIS A 232 6.93 -19.30 29.08
C HIS A 232 7.53 -19.32 30.50
N ALA A 233 6.86 -18.68 31.48
CA ALA A 233 7.30 -18.72 32.87
C ALA A 233 7.27 -20.15 33.46
N TYR A 234 6.25 -20.96 33.12
CA TYR A 234 6.16 -22.34 33.60
C TYR A 234 7.21 -23.27 32.98
N ALA A 235 7.53 -23.09 31.68
CA ALA A 235 8.57 -23.88 31.01
C ALA A 235 9.97 -23.60 31.61
N ALA A 236 10.28 -22.33 31.90
CA ALA A 236 11.54 -21.94 32.53
C ALA A 236 11.67 -22.51 33.96
N TRP A 237 10.61 -22.48 34.76
CA TRP A 237 10.60 -23.05 36.10
C TRP A 237 10.84 -24.57 36.10
N LYS A 238 10.20 -25.31 35.18
CA LYS A 238 10.35 -26.77 35.07
C LYS A 238 11.78 -27.20 34.68
N ILE A 239 12.48 -26.41 33.87
CA ILE A 239 13.88 -26.68 33.50
C ILE A 239 14.83 -26.46 34.69
N LEU A 240 14.57 -25.44 35.51
CA LEU A 240 15.39 -25.12 36.68
C LEU A 240 15.24 -26.15 37.81
N ASN A 241 14.06 -26.73 37.98
CA ASN A 241 13.79 -27.67 39.08
C ASN A 241 14.20 -29.12 38.79
N ASN A 242 14.49 -29.48 37.54
CA ASN A 242 14.90 -30.84 37.13
C ASN A 242 16.43 -31.03 37.11
N ARG A 243 17.20 -30.03 37.58
CA ARG A 243 18.68 -30.06 37.68
C ARG A 243 19.19 -30.09 39.14
N ARG A 244 18.31 -30.34 40.11
CA ARG A 244 18.65 -30.69 41.49
C ARG A 244 18.26 -32.13 41.75
#